data_AF-A0A7W4JCE9-F1
#
_entry.id   AF-A0A7W4JCE9-F1
#
_cell.length_a   1.000
_cell.length_b   1.000
_cell.length_c   1.000
_cell.angle_alpha   90.00
_cell.angle_beta   90.00
_cell.angle_gamma   90.00
#
_symmetry.space_group_name_H-M   'P 1'
#
loop_
_entity.id
_entity.type
_entity.pdbx_description
1 polymer ?
#
loop_
_entity_poly.entity_id
_entity_poly.type
_entity_poly.pdbx_seq_one_letter_code
_entity_poly.pdbx_strand_id
1 'polypeptide(L)'
;MSGLTPPDGANDGLATVHVFPLRRMLPLADAAVYLGIPSRRLRMLGLLHAGPRPAARNGRTPMYRVEDLDRYVTLLYGRVRISAVEEARQRQEWRARIAAPAVCDARGRPVRPIDPCMQALTLDALVSAGGPLGLKLLFASGLGLIFLSHTPVMWRLYGML
;
A
#
# COMPACT_ATOMS: atom_id res chain seq x y z
N MET A 1 34.09 59.94 3.72
CA MET A 1 33.41 59.72 2.42
C MET A 1 34.11 58.56 1.73
N SER A 2 33.32 57.60 1.23
CA SER A 2 33.70 56.37 0.48
C SER A 2 34.47 55.32 1.30
N GLY A 3 34.05 54.05 1.46
CA GLY A 3 32.95 53.27 0.90
C GLY A 3 33.42 51.82 0.65
N LEU A 4 32.63 50.84 1.10
CA LEU A 4 32.48 49.43 0.60
C LEU A 4 33.64 48.42 0.78
N THR A 5 33.53 47.53 1.79
CA THR A 5 33.19 46.07 1.76
C THR A 5 34.32 45.11 1.35
N PRO A 6 34.54 44.01 2.11
CA PRO A 6 35.47 42.95 1.72
C PRO A 6 34.90 42.12 0.55
N PRO A 7 35.74 41.53 -0.32
CA PRO A 7 35.28 40.62 -1.36
C PRO A 7 34.80 39.31 -0.72
N ASP A 8 33.50 39.24 -0.51
CA ASP A 8 32.73 38.02 -0.41
C ASP A 8 32.62 37.43 -1.82
N GLY A 9 33.26 36.29 -2.02
CA GLY A 9 33.39 35.62 -3.32
C GLY A 9 33.54 34.12 -3.12
N ALA A 10 32.66 33.58 -2.28
CA ALA A 10 32.35 32.18 -2.25
C ALA A 10 31.94 31.68 -3.64
N ASN A 11 32.17 30.39 -3.84
CA ASN A 11 31.52 29.51 -4.81
C ASN A 11 32.29 29.30 -6.13
N ASP A 12 33.12 28.25 -6.15
CA ASP A 12 33.31 27.37 -7.31
C ASP A 12 33.96 26.07 -6.81
N GLY A 13 33.13 25.26 -6.18
CA GLY A 13 33.59 24.05 -5.51
C GLY A 13 32.57 23.47 -4.54
N LEU A 14 31.29 23.87 -4.63
CA LEU A 14 30.20 23.01 -4.22
C LEU A 14 30.29 21.77 -5.11
N ALA A 15 31.15 20.83 -4.71
CA ALA A 15 30.83 19.42 -4.73
C ALA A 15 29.36 19.37 -4.37
N THR A 16 28.53 19.25 -5.40
CA THR A 16 27.12 19.02 -5.26
C THR A 16 27.09 17.63 -4.69
N VAL A 17 27.29 17.54 -3.37
CA VAL A 17 26.91 16.41 -2.56
C VAL A 17 25.42 16.39 -2.81
N HIS A 18 25.03 15.67 -3.85
CA HIS A 18 23.69 15.14 -3.98
C HIS A 18 23.53 14.34 -2.71
N VAL A 19 23.03 14.99 -1.68
CA VAL A 19 22.50 14.34 -0.50
C VAL A 19 21.34 13.56 -1.09
N PHE A 20 21.61 12.35 -1.58
CA PHE A 20 20.60 11.40 -2.02
C PHE A 20 19.72 11.25 -0.79
N PRO A 21 18.53 11.89 -0.76
CA PRO A 21 17.75 11.95 0.45
C PRO A 21 17.46 10.50 0.76
N LEU A 22 17.92 10.07 1.93
CA LEU A 22 17.89 8.69 2.42
C LEU A 22 16.65 7.99 1.86
N ARG A 23 16.86 7.14 0.85
CA ARG A 23 15.84 6.25 0.31
C ARG A 23 15.50 5.28 1.43
N ARG A 24 14.66 5.73 2.36
CA ARG A 24 14.32 5.00 3.57
C ARG A 24 13.50 3.81 3.09
N MET A 25 14.17 2.68 2.91
CA MET A 25 13.51 1.44 2.59
C MET A 25 12.86 0.92 3.86
N LEU A 26 11.53 0.88 3.87
CA LEU A 26 10.76 0.35 4.97
C LEU A 26 10.44 -1.12 4.69
N PRO A 27 10.65 -2.02 5.67
CA PRO A 27 10.11 -3.37 5.59
C PRO A 27 8.58 -3.32 5.58
N LEU A 28 7.94 -4.37 5.08
CA LEU A 28 6.47 -4.50 4.99
C LEU A 28 5.73 -4.04 6.26
N ALA A 29 6.23 -4.39 7.45
CA ALA A 29 5.59 -4.04 8.72
C ALA A 29 5.60 -2.53 9.00
N ASP A 30 6.68 -1.84 8.64
CA ASP A 30 6.80 -0.39 8.85
C ASP A 30 6.10 0.36 7.72
N ALA A 31 6.14 -0.16 6.49
CA ALA A 31 5.36 0.37 5.37
C ALA A 31 3.85 0.31 5.64
N ALA A 32 3.39 -0.76 6.30
CA ALA A 32 2.00 -0.90 6.72
C ALA A 32 1.61 0.16 7.76
N VAL A 33 2.48 0.44 8.73
CA VAL A 33 2.28 1.51 9.72
C VAL A 33 2.30 2.88 9.05
N TYR A 34 3.22 3.11 8.13
CA TYR A 34 3.28 4.36 7.39
C TYR A 34 1.98 4.67 6.65
N LEU A 35 1.40 3.65 5.98
CA LEU A 35 0.09 3.77 5.32
C LEU A 35 -1.11 3.77 6.28
N GLY A 36 -0.94 3.43 7.55
CA GLY A 36 -2.04 3.24 8.49
C GLY A 36 -2.95 2.06 8.17
N ILE A 37 -2.41 0.99 7.57
CA ILE A 37 -3.16 -0.24 7.25
C ILE A 37 -2.52 -1.48 7.89
N PRO A 38 -3.28 -2.56 8.14
CA PRO A 38 -2.70 -3.79 8.67
C PRO A 38 -1.78 -4.47 7.64
N SER A 39 -0.66 -5.03 8.09
CA SER A 39 0.36 -5.66 7.23
C SER A 39 -0.19 -6.80 6.36
N ARG A 40 -1.21 -7.53 6.85
CA ARG A 40 -1.91 -8.56 6.07
C ARG A 40 -2.59 -7.98 4.83
N ARG A 41 -3.21 -6.80 4.96
CA ARG A 41 -3.90 -6.13 3.84
C ARG A 41 -2.90 -5.58 2.84
N LEU A 42 -1.80 -4.99 3.30
CA LEU A 42 -0.71 -4.57 2.41
C LEU A 42 -0.15 -5.76 1.61
N ARG A 43 -0.03 -6.93 2.24
CA ARG A 43 0.38 -8.17 1.57
C ARG A 43 -0.65 -8.63 0.53
N MET A 44 -1.95 -8.60 0.83
CA MET A 44 -3.01 -8.94 -0.13
C MET A 44 -3.03 -7.98 -1.32
N LEU A 45 -2.88 -6.67 -1.08
CA LEU A 45 -2.77 -5.67 -2.14
C LEU A 45 -1.57 -5.96 -3.06
N GLY A 46 -0.43 -6.35 -2.48
CA GLY A 46 0.73 -6.79 -3.25
C GLY A 46 0.46 -8.04 -4.10
N LEU A 47 -0.27 -9.02 -3.57
CA LEU A 47 -0.65 -10.23 -4.31
C LEU A 47 -1.61 -9.93 -5.47
N LEU A 48 -2.55 -8.99 -5.27
CA LEU A 48 -3.53 -8.59 -6.27
C LEU A 48 -3.00 -7.54 -7.27
N HIS A 49 -1.69 -7.23 -7.24
CA HIS A 49 -1.07 -6.16 -8.04
C HIS A 49 -1.74 -4.78 -7.89
N ALA A 50 -2.52 -4.60 -6.82
CA ALA A 50 -3.27 -3.40 -6.51
C ALA A 50 -2.56 -2.52 -5.46
N GLY A 51 -1.46 -3.01 -4.89
CA GLY A 51 -0.67 -2.34 -3.86
C GLY A 51 0.52 -1.56 -4.38
N PRO A 52 1.23 -0.85 -3.49
CA PRO A 52 2.47 -0.15 -3.83
C PRO A 52 3.51 -1.15 -4.36
N ARG A 53 4.28 -0.74 -5.38
CA ARG A 53 5.30 -1.61 -5.97
C ARG A 53 6.48 -1.74 -4.98
N PRO A 54 6.91 -2.96 -4.63
CA PRO A 54 8.11 -3.14 -3.82
C PRO A 54 9.34 -2.70 -4.62
N ALA A 55 10.18 -1.87 -4.01
CA ALA A 55 11.37 -1.33 -4.66
C ALA A 55 12.56 -2.30 -4.58
N ALA A 56 12.58 -3.15 -3.57
CA ALA A 56 13.57 -4.20 -3.39
C ALA A 56 12.96 -5.36 -2.60
N ARG A 57 13.68 -6.48 -2.58
CA ARG A 57 13.32 -7.63 -1.75
C ARG A 57 14.54 -8.03 -0.94
N ASN A 58 14.42 -8.00 0.38
CA ASN A 58 15.47 -8.53 1.25
C ASN A 58 15.14 -10.00 1.57
N GLY A 59 15.67 -10.91 0.77
CA GLY A 59 15.31 -12.34 0.83
C GLY A 59 13.83 -12.57 0.51
N ARG A 60 13.03 -12.99 1.50
CA ARG A 60 11.57 -13.19 1.34
C ARG A 60 10.74 -11.96 1.65
N THR A 61 11.28 -10.95 2.32
CA THR A 61 10.52 -9.77 2.75
C THR A 61 10.59 -8.63 1.73
N PRO A 62 9.44 -8.10 1.26
CA PRO A 62 9.41 -6.96 0.37
C PRO A 62 9.81 -5.69 1.14
N MET A 63 10.64 -4.86 0.50
CA MET A 63 11.05 -3.55 0.97
C MET A 63 10.42 -2.48 0.09
N TYR A 64 9.84 -1.48 0.74
CA TYR A 64 9.11 -0.40 0.10
C TYR A 64 9.86 0.90 0.30
N ARG A 65 10.00 1.68 -0.77
CA ARG A 65 10.47 3.05 -0.69
C ARG A 65 9.35 3.96 -0.23
N VAL A 66 9.65 4.92 0.62
CA VAL A 66 8.67 5.92 1.08
C VAL A 66 8.05 6.64 -0.11
N GLU A 67 8.82 6.94 -1.16
CA GLU A 67 8.34 7.64 -2.34
C GLU A 67 7.28 6.83 -3.11
N ASP A 68 7.44 5.50 -3.18
CA ASP A 68 6.47 4.62 -3.84
C ASP A 68 5.20 4.46 -2.99
N LEU A 69 5.34 4.49 -1.66
CA LEU A 69 4.20 4.52 -0.73
C LEU A 69 3.43 5.83 -0.88
N ASP A 70 4.11 6.97 -0.91
CA ASP A 70 3.51 8.30 -1.09
C ASP A 70 2.82 8.42 -2.45
N ARG A 71 3.46 7.97 -3.53
CA ARG A 71 2.84 7.91 -4.86
C ARG A 71 1.56 7.06 -4.84
N TYR A 72 1.59 5.92 -4.16
CA TYR A 72 0.43 5.04 -4.03
C TYR A 72 -0.71 5.71 -3.24
N VAL A 73 -0.39 6.45 -2.16
CA VAL A 73 -1.36 7.25 -1.42
C VAL A 73 -2.00 8.31 -2.32
N THR A 74 -1.21 9.07 -3.07
CA THR A 74 -1.73 10.08 -4.01
C THR A 74 -2.64 9.45 -5.08
N LEU A 75 -2.31 8.25 -5.56
CA LEU A 75 -3.18 7.52 -6.49
C LEU A 75 -4.52 7.11 -5.86
N LEU A 76 -4.51 6.68 -4.60
CA LEU A 76 -5.73 6.33 -3.86
C LEU A 76 -6.63 7.56 -3.65
N TYR A 77 -6.07 8.68 -3.18
CA TYR A 77 -6.81 9.92 -2.99
C TYR A 77 -7.32 10.50 -4.32
N GLY A 78 -6.51 10.43 -5.38
CA GLY A 78 -6.90 10.86 -6.73
C GLY A 78 -8.06 10.04 -7.30
N ARG A 79 -8.12 8.73 -7.02
CA ARG A 79 -9.24 7.87 -7.44
C ARG A 79 -10.58 8.31 -6.84
N VAL A 80 -10.57 8.80 -5.60
CA VAL A 80 -11.78 9.23 -4.88
C VAL A 80 -12.05 10.74 -5.05
N ARG A 81 -11.28 11.43 -5.90
CA ARG A 81 -11.39 12.88 -6.17
C ARG A 81 -11.35 13.74 -4.90
N ILE A 82 -10.62 13.30 -3.88
CA ILE A 82 -10.43 14.07 -2.65
C ILE A 82 -9.48 15.24 -2.98
N SER A 83 -9.76 16.42 -2.43
CA SER A 83 -8.92 17.60 -2.67
C SER A 83 -7.54 17.43 -1.99
N ALA A 84 -6.50 17.99 -2.61
CA ALA A 84 -5.14 17.94 -2.05
C ALA A 84 -5.04 18.60 -0.65
N VAL A 85 -5.93 19.55 -0.35
CA VAL A 85 -6.02 20.23 0.94
C VAL A 85 -6.53 19.26 2.02
N GLU A 86 -7.55 18.47 1.71
CA GLU A 86 -8.10 17.48 2.64
C GLU A 86 -7.15 16.29 2.82
N GLU A 87 -6.44 15.87 1.77
CA GLU A 87 -5.34 14.90 1.88
C GLU A 87 -4.28 15.39 2.88
N ALA A 88 -3.82 16.63 2.73
CA ALA A 88 -2.78 17.19 3.59
C ALA A 88 -3.23 17.27 5.06
N ARG A 89 -4.46 17.72 5.29
CA ARG A 89 -5.07 17.77 6.64
C ARG A 89 -5.13 16.38 7.27
N GLN A 90 -5.68 15.41 6.54
CA GLN A 90 -5.85 14.05 7.05
C GLN A 90 -4.51 13.36 7.32
N ARG A 91 -3.50 13.61 6.47
CA ARG A 91 -2.13 13.14 6.70
C ARG A 91 -1.48 13.80 7.91
N GLN A 92 -1.74 15.08 8.15
CA GLN A 92 -1.22 15.77 9.33
C GLN A 92 -1.84 15.21 10.61
N GLU A 93 -3.16 14.98 10.61
CA GLU A 93 -3.86 14.32 11.72
C GLU A 93 -3.36 12.89 11.95
N TRP A 94 -3.11 12.13 10.88
CA TRP A 94 -2.54 10.79 10.96
C TRP A 94 -1.12 10.78 11.53
N ARG A 95 -0.24 11.68 11.07
CA ARG A 95 1.12 11.81 11.60
C ARG A 95 1.12 12.18 13.08
N ALA A 96 0.21 13.06 13.51
CA ALA A 96 0.04 13.39 14.92
C ALA A 96 -0.36 12.15 15.75
N ARG A 97 -1.21 11.27 15.21
CA ARG A 97 -1.62 10.02 15.88
C ARG A 97 -0.51 8.97 15.94
N ILE A 98 0.35 8.86 14.93
CA ILE A 98 1.51 7.94 14.98
C ILE A 98 2.61 8.47 15.91
N ALA A 99 2.74 9.80 16.02
CA ALA A 99 3.69 10.43 16.93
C ALA A 99 3.28 10.31 18.41
N ALA A 100 2.00 10.01 18.68
CA ALA A 100 1.53 9.72 20.02
C ALA A 100 2.18 8.44 20.57
N PRO A 101 2.44 8.37 21.88
CA PRO A 101 3.06 7.19 22.50
C PRO A 101 2.23 5.93 22.24
N ALA A 102 2.91 4.81 22.01
CA ALA A 102 2.28 3.53 21.70
C ALA A 102 1.31 3.13 22.82
N VAL A 103 0.04 2.97 22.47
CA VAL A 103 -0.99 2.47 23.38
C VAL A 103 -0.88 0.95 23.43
N CYS A 104 -0.79 0.37 24.61
CA CYS A 104 -0.79 -1.08 24.79
C CYS A 104 -2.23 -1.61 24.98
N ASP A 105 -2.52 -2.79 24.43
CA ASP A 105 -3.78 -3.51 24.71
C ASP A 105 -3.78 -4.03 26.17
N ALA A 106 -4.92 -4.57 26.62
CA ALA A 106 -5.06 -5.19 27.93
C ALA A 106 -4.08 -6.36 28.18
N ARG A 107 -3.35 -6.81 27.14
CA ARG A 107 -2.34 -7.88 27.20
C ARG A 107 -0.92 -7.32 27.08
N GLY A 108 -0.74 -6.00 27.19
CA GLY A 108 0.57 -5.33 27.12
C GLY A 108 1.18 -5.26 25.71
N ARG A 109 0.41 -5.57 24.66
CA ARG A 109 0.91 -5.53 23.28
C ARG A 109 0.69 -4.16 22.66
N PRO A 110 1.67 -3.61 21.93
CA PRO A 110 1.52 -2.32 21.27
C PRO A 110 0.40 -2.40 20.22
N VAL A 111 -0.66 -1.64 20.44
CA VAL A 111 -1.74 -1.42 19.48
C VAL A 111 -1.23 -0.41 18.46
N ARG A 112 -0.97 -0.89 17.25
CA ARG A 112 -0.62 0.00 16.14
C ARG A 112 -1.88 0.77 15.75
N PRO A 113 -1.84 2.11 15.72
CA PRO A 113 -2.96 2.89 15.24
C PRO A 113 -3.25 2.49 13.79
N ILE A 114 -4.53 2.51 13.40
CA ILE A 114 -4.96 2.19 12.05
C ILE A 114 -5.77 3.39 11.56
N ASP A 115 -5.49 3.88 10.36
CA ASP A 115 -6.20 5.00 9.77
C ASP A 115 -7.51 4.50 9.12
N PRO A 116 -8.69 4.89 9.62
CA PRO A 116 -9.97 4.46 9.06
C PRO A 116 -10.16 4.88 7.60
N CYS A 117 -9.60 6.02 7.18
CA CYS A 117 -9.74 6.50 5.80
C CYS A 117 -8.89 5.66 4.85
N MET A 118 -7.63 5.45 5.18
CA MET A 118 -6.76 4.57 4.39
C MET A 118 -7.30 3.14 4.37
N GLN A 119 -7.99 2.70 5.42
CA GLN A 119 -8.71 1.42 5.38
C GLN A 119 -9.84 1.39 4.34
N ALA A 120 -10.66 2.43 4.26
CA ALA A 120 -11.75 2.51 3.27
C ALA A 120 -11.20 2.61 1.84
N LEU A 121 -10.21 3.48 1.62
CA LEU A 121 -9.55 3.67 0.32
C LEU A 121 -8.88 2.37 -0.18
N THR A 122 -8.17 1.67 0.71
CA THR A 122 -7.53 0.40 0.34
C THR A 122 -8.52 -0.73 0.12
N LEU A 123 -9.69 -0.69 0.77
CA LEU A 123 -10.73 -1.68 0.56
C LEU A 123 -11.40 -1.50 -0.81
N ASP A 124 -11.67 -0.26 -1.22
CA ASP A 124 -12.13 0.04 -2.58
C ASP A 124 -11.13 -0.47 -3.63
N ALA A 125 -9.83 -0.18 -3.43
CA ALA A 125 -8.79 -0.69 -4.32
C ALA A 125 -8.72 -2.22 -4.36
N LEU A 126 -8.93 -2.89 -3.23
CA LEU A 126 -8.96 -4.35 -3.13
C LEU A 126 -10.18 -4.96 -3.85
N VAL A 127 -11.37 -4.34 -3.70
CA VAL A 127 -12.60 -4.78 -4.35
C VAL A 127 -12.50 -4.56 -5.86
N SER A 128 -12.02 -3.39 -6.28
CA SER A 128 -11.80 -3.06 -7.69
C SER A 128 -10.83 -4.04 -8.36
N ALA A 129 -9.73 -4.39 -7.69
CA ALA A 129 -8.78 -5.37 -8.20
C ALA A 129 -9.23 -6.83 -8.06
N GLY A 130 -10.04 -7.13 -7.05
CA GLY A 130 -10.59 -8.46 -6.78
C GLY A 130 -11.78 -8.83 -7.68
N GLY A 131 -12.53 -7.85 -8.17
CA GLY A 131 -13.65 -8.03 -9.10
C GLY A 131 -13.35 -8.95 -10.29
N PRO A 132 -12.31 -8.67 -11.11
CA PRO A 132 -11.98 -9.53 -12.25
C PRO A 132 -11.53 -10.94 -11.85
N LEU A 133 -10.93 -11.11 -10.67
CA LEU A 133 -10.56 -12.44 -10.16
C LEU A 133 -11.79 -13.23 -9.69
N GLY A 134 -12.70 -12.57 -8.98
CA GLY A 134 -13.97 -13.13 -8.56
C GLY A 134 -14.84 -13.55 -9.75
N LEU A 135 -14.91 -12.71 -10.79
CA LEU A 135 -15.61 -13.04 -12.02
C LEU A 135 -15.01 -14.27 -12.71
N LYS A 136 -13.67 -14.34 -12.82
CA LYS A 136 -12.98 -15.51 -13.40
C LYS A 136 -13.25 -16.79 -12.61
N LEU A 137 -13.22 -16.72 -11.28
CA LEU A 137 -13.53 -17.86 -10.41
C LEU A 137 -14.98 -18.28 -10.53
N LEU A 138 -15.92 -17.33 -10.62
CA LEU A 138 -17.34 -17.61 -10.79
C LEU A 138 -17.61 -18.26 -12.15
N PHE A 139 -16.95 -17.77 -13.20
CA PHE A 139 -17.02 -18.36 -14.54
C PHE A 139 -16.42 -19.76 -14.59
N ALA A 140 -15.22 -19.95 -14.02
CA ALA A 140 -14.55 -21.25 -13.96
C ALA A 140 -15.32 -22.26 -13.10
N SER A 141 -15.89 -21.81 -11.98
CA SER A 141 -16.76 -22.61 -11.10
C SER A 141 -18.02 -23.04 -11.83
N GLY A 142 -18.72 -22.11 -12.50
CA GLY A 142 -19.90 -22.41 -13.31
C GLY A 142 -19.59 -23.38 -14.44
N LEU A 143 -18.49 -23.16 -15.16
CA LEU A 143 -18.05 -24.06 -16.23
C LEU A 143 -17.71 -25.46 -15.66
N GLY A 144 -16.99 -25.51 -14.53
CA GLY A 144 -16.67 -26.76 -13.85
C GLY A 144 -17.93 -27.52 -13.42
N LEU A 145 -18.94 -26.83 -12.89
CA LEU A 145 -20.21 -27.44 -12.48
C LEU A 145 -20.98 -28.01 -13.68
N ILE A 146 -20.94 -27.33 -14.85
CA ILE A 146 -21.57 -27.82 -16.08
C ILE A 146 -20.84 -29.08 -16.60
N PHE A 147 -19.51 -29.04 -16.67
CA PHE A 147 -18.71 -30.20 -17.08
C PHE A 147 -18.89 -31.39 -16.12
N LEU A 148 -18.91 -31.12 -14.80
CA LEU A 148 -19.14 -32.11 -13.75
C LEU A 148 -20.60 -32.55 -13.66
N SER A 149 -21.56 -31.83 -14.25
CA SER A 149 -22.94 -32.32 -14.42
C SER A 149 -23.02 -33.29 -15.60
N HIS A 150 -22.22 -33.06 -16.64
CA HIS A 150 -22.23 -33.87 -17.85
C HIS A 150 -21.56 -35.26 -17.70
N THR A 151 -20.66 -35.44 -16.72
CA THR A 151 -19.90 -36.69 -16.50
C THR A 151 -20.57 -37.75 -15.58
N PRO A 152 -21.30 -37.43 -14.49
CA PRO A 152 -21.85 -38.41 -13.57
C PRO A 152 -23.29 -38.87 -13.89
N VAL A 153 -24.05 -38.15 -14.73
CA VAL A 153 -25.40 -38.60 -15.11
C VAL A 153 -25.36 -39.85 -15.98
N MET A 154 -24.37 -39.97 -16.87
CA MET A 154 -24.19 -41.17 -17.70
C MET A 154 -23.79 -42.40 -16.88
N TRP A 155 -22.99 -42.25 -15.82
CA TRP A 155 -22.60 -43.36 -14.94
C TRP A 155 -23.75 -43.84 -14.05
N ARG A 156 -24.64 -42.95 -13.61
CA ARG A 156 -25.85 -43.35 -12.86
C ARG A 156 -26.90 -44.05 -13.74
N LEU A 157 -26.96 -43.77 -15.04
CA LEU A 157 -27.82 -44.52 -15.96
C LEU A 157 -27.21 -45.85 -16.43
N TYR A 158 -25.89 -45.92 -16.66
CA TYR A 158 -25.23 -47.16 -17.08
C TYR A 158 -24.93 -48.15 -15.94
N GLY A 159 -24.88 -47.71 -14.69
CA GLY A 159 -24.67 -48.58 -13.52
C GLY A 159 -25.94 -49.26 -13.00
N MET A 160 -27.08 -49.03 -13.66
CA MET A 160 -28.40 -49.53 -13.25
C MET A 160 -29.11 -50.30 -14.39
N LEU A 161 -28.36 -50.72 -15.42
CA LEU A 161 -28.78 -51.62 -16.49
C LEU A 161 -27.98 -52.93 -16.41
#